data_AF-A0A090T904-F1
#
_entry.id   AF-A0A090T904-F1
#
_cell.length_a   1.000
_cell.length_b   1.000
_cell.length_c   1.000
_cell.angle_alpha   90.00
_cell.angle_beta   90.00
_cell.angle_gamma   90.00
#
_symmetry.space_group_name_H-M   'P 1'
#
loop_
_entity.id
_entity.type
_entity.pdbx_description
1 polymer ?
#
loop_
_entity_poly.entity_id
_entity_poly.type
_entity_poly.pdbx_seq_one_letter_code
_entity_poly.pdbx_strand_id
1 'polypeptide(L)'
;MMASMSVPGALPPYEVDGYLLVDGGVTNNMPVELAKQMGADIIIAVDISSDYKTRDDFNSFFAVGEQLSNYLVRRSTEEQMQALEDGDIYLHPGVGQIATTDFSSMPRAYELGYQVAYQNEQQLRALSVNGAQYQHYIDDKQAARRELVYGDENVVDKIVINNQSHYSDELITTRLGLTAGEALETDEIEQRIEELYALDRFELITYQYKEVDGETNLLVNVKEKSWGPNYMDFRFYLEEDFNANSFYSIGVSTNFTDLNDRGAELRVNADFGTDKRVEAELYSPFMLNQDLFWLAGVKYSSDKRNVLCEINPAGDDCVKPSLEGSADFIPVTYREWEGQVAAGYQPTLWQEFKFGARYTTGESLVSPLPSAGQFDFDRKGLFVNYRLDTLDDFVLPTKGWYVNLEYLHSHDSGDQNINTDASSFSDYAKEITVETKYARTIGRNTFVGSVDVGMISTENDSLPVSPRELGGFLNLSGIPRNSLIGQNKAYGSLVYRYRWFDNDFGMFQSPVYLGASAEYGGVWTDENLSDAPLFLAGSLFAGIDSPVGPIMLSYGQVETGLRSFYLIIGSSY
;
A
#
# COMPACT_ATOMS: atom_id res chain seq x y z
N MET A 1 -7.99 -1.46 -26.97
CA MET A 1 -7.49 -0.15 -26.48
C MET A 1 -6.01 -0.18 -26.11
N MET A 2 -5.53 -1.18 -25.34
CA MET A 2 -4.14 -1.24 -24.85
C MET A 2 -3.04 -0.91 -25.88
N ALA A 3 -2.99 -1.58 -27.04
CA ALA A 3 -1.98 -1.29 -28.06
C ALA A 3 -1.90 0.18 -28.48
N SER A 4 -3.06 0.84 -28.63
CA SER A 4 -3.14 2.25 -29.02
C SER A 4 -2.84 3.22 -27.88
N MET A 5 -2.66 2.74 -26.65
CA MET A 5 -2.36 3.57 -25.48
C MET A 5 -0.96 3.27 -24.93
N SER A 6 -0.25 2.26 -25.45
CA SER A 6 1.10 1.86 -25.03
C SER A 6 2.16 2.86 -25.50
N VAL A 7 2.18 4.05 -24.89
CA VAL A 7 3.16 5.11 -25.18
C VAL A 7 4.58 4.64 -24.79
N PRO A 8 5.56 4.65 -25.71
CA PRO A 8 6.92 4.20 -25.42
C PRO A 8 7.54 4.90 -24.21
N GLY A 9 8.11 4.11 -23.30
CA GLY A 9 8.75 4.61 -22.07
C GLY A 9 7.79 4.86 -20.89
N ALA A 10 6.48 4.93 -21.13
CA ALA A 10 5.46 5.05 -20.09
C ALA A 10 4.72 3.72 -19.84
N LEU A 11 4.42 2.98 -20.90
CA LEU A 11 3.69 1.71 -20.84
C LEU A 11 4.42 0.62 -21.65
N PRO A 12 4.35 -0.66 -21.22
CA PRO A 12 4.89 -1.75 -22.00
C PRO A 12 4.14 -1.88 -23.33
N PRO A 13 4.81 -2.34 -24.39
CA PRO A 13 4.13 -2.62 -25.64
C PRO A 13 3.15 -3.79 -25.49
N TYR A 14 2.11 -3.81 -26.31
CA TYR A 14 1.04 -4.80 -26.27
C TYR A 14 1.10 -5.75 -27.46
N GLU A 15 1.04 -7.05 -27.21
CA GLU A 15 1.08 -8.05 -28.27
C GLU A 15 -0.30 -8.24 -28.91
N VAL A 16 -0.37 -8.11 -30.24
CA VAL A 16 -1.56 -8.40 -31.05
C VAL A 16 -1.13 -9.25 -32.24
N ASP A 17 -1.72 -10.44 -32.39
CA ASP A 17 -1.45 -11.37 -33.50
C ASP A 17 0.04 -11.64 -33.76
N GLY A 18 0.84 -11.77 -32.69
CA GLY A 18 2.29 -12.03 -32.75
C GLY A 18 3.15 -10.79 -33.05
N TYR A 19 2.54 -9.61 -33.16
CA TYR A 19 3.24 -8.33 -33.27
C TYR A 19 3.24 -7.61 -31.93
N LEU A 20 4.41 -7.11 -31.54
CA LEU A 20 4.54 -6.27 -30.37
C LEU A 20 4.29 -4.80 -30.77
N LEU A 21 3.13 -4.27 -30.38
CA LEU A 21 2.63 -2.95 -30.81
C LEU A 21 2.80 -1.90 -29.72
N VAL A 22 3.01 -0.66 -30.15
CA VAL A 22 3.03 0.55 -29.31
C VAL A 22 2.08 1.59 -29.89
N ASP A 23 1.83 2.64 -29.12
CA ASP A 23 1.11 3.82 -29.58
C ASP A 23 1.72 4.36 -30.89
N GLY A 24 0.85 4.61 -31.87
CA GLY A 24 1.24 5.05 -33.22
C GLY A 24 1.66 6.52 -33.31
N GLY A 25 1.57 7.31 -32.24
CA GLY A 25 1.95 8.72 -32.24
C GLY A 25 3.41 8.93 -32.62
N VAL A 26 4.31 8.05 -32.19
CA VAL A 26 5.74 8.13 -32.54
C VAL A 26 6.05 7.73 -33.99
N THR A 27 5.10 7.08 -34.68
CA THR A 27 5.26 6.64 -36.07
C THR A 27 4.51 7.53 -37.05
N ASN A 28 3.24 7.83 -36.78
CA ASN A 28 2.40 8.63 -37.66
C ASN A 28 1.20 9.25 -36.90
N ASN A 29 1.46 10.30 -36.13
CA ASN A 29 0.43 10.98 -35.31
C ASN A 29 -0.61 11.76 -36.13
N MET A 30 -0.27 12.15 -37.37
CA MET A 30 -1.13 12.94 -38.26
C MET A 30 -1.11 12.33 -39.68
N PRO A 31 -1.79 11.18 -39.92
CA PRO A 31 -1.58 10.35 -41.11
C PRO A 31 -2.28 10.87 -42.37
N VAL A 32 -1.85 12.03 -42.89
CA VAL A 32 -2.38 12.69 -44.10
C VAL A 32 -2.35 11.76 -45.31
N GLU A 33 -1.22 11.13 -45.61
CA GLU A 33 -1.07 10.27 -46.79
C GLU A 33 -2.01 9.05 -46.74
N LEU A 34 -2.21 8.47 -45.55
CA LEU A 34 -3.12 7.34 -45.37
C LEU A 34 -4.56 7.77 -45.56
N ALA A 35 -4.96 8.93 -45.03
CA ALA A 35 -6.29 9.48 -45.24
C ALA A 35 -6.59 9.71 -46.74
N LYS A 36 -5.59 10.17 -47.51
CA LYS A 36 -5.72 10.26 -48.99
C LYS A 36 -5.89 8.89 -49.64
N GLN A 37 -5.10 7.91 -49.24
CA GLN A 37 -5.21 6.53 -49.76
C GLN A 37 -6.57 5.89 -49.44
N MET A 38 -7.19 6.27 -48.32
CA MET A 38 -8.56 5.86 -47.95
C MET A 38 -9.66 6.56 -48.79
N GLY A 39 -9.29 7.54 -49.62
CA GLY A 39 -10.19 8.23 -50.53
C GLY A 39 -10.77 9.53 -49.96
N ALA A 40 -10.12 10.17 -48.99
CA ALA A 40 -10.53 11.49 -48.53
C ALA A 40 -10.41 12.53 -49.66
N ASP A 41 -11.51 13.24 -49.95
CA ASP A 41 -11.52 14.34 -50.94
C ASP A 41 -10.82 15.61 -50.41
N ILE A 42 -10.96 15.87 -49.11
CA ILE A 42 -10.43 17.04 -48.40
C ILE A 42 -9.96 16.59 -47.02
N ILE A 43 -8.74 16.96 -46.64
CA ILE A 43 -8.18 16.64 -45.32
C ILE A 43 -8.20 17.88 -44.43
N ILE A 44 -8.70 17.72 -43.21
CA ILE A 44 -8.52 18.68 -42.12
C ILE A 44 -7.51 18.08 -41.15
N ALA A 45 -6.25 18.47 -41.32
CA ALA A 45 -5.12 17.98 -40.52
C ALA A 45 -4.94 18.84 -39.27
N VAL A 46 -4.98 18.22 -38.08
CA VAL A 46 -4.83 18.93 -36.80
C VAL A 46 -3.51 18.51 -36.15
N ASP A 47 -2.55 19.41 -36.13
CA ASP A 47 -1.24 19.19 -35.51
C ASP A 47 -1.23 19.67 -34.07
N ILE A 48 -1.26 18.71 -33.15
CA ILE A 48 -1.22 18.91 -31.70
C ILE A 48 0.17 18.69 -31.10
N SER A 49 1.23 18.73 -31.91
CA SER A 49 2.59 18.52 -31.44
C SER A 49 3.02 19.65 -30.49
N SER A 50 3.66 19.27 -29.37
CA SER A 50 4.16 20.24 -28.39
C SER A 50 5.51 20.85 -28.80
N ASP A 51 5.81 22.01 -28.24
CA ASP A 51 7.11 22.66 -28.39
C ASP A 51 8.24 21.82 -27.80
N TYR A 52 9.43 21.98 -28.36
CA TYR A 52 10.62 21.36 -27.80
C TYR A 52 10.91 21.92 -26.40
N LYS A 53 11.37 21.01 -25.52
CA LYS A 53 11.90 21.37 -24.22
C LYS A 53 13.11 22.31 -24.37
N THR A 54 13.18 23.30 -23.48
CA THR A 54 14.30 24.23 -23.37
C THR A 54 15.45 23.60 -22.58
N ARG A 55 16.61 24.27 -22.54
CA ARG A 55 17.79 23.77 -21.81
C ARG A 55 17.49 23.46 -20.34
N ASP A 56 16.68 24.29 -19.69
CA ASP A 56 16.41 24.20 -18.26
C ASP A 56 15.42 23.06 -17.94
N ASP A 57 14.72 22.54 -18.94
CA ASP A 57 13.75 21.45 -18.81
C ASP A 57 14.41 20.05 -18.77
N PHE A 58 15.70 19.93 -19.11
CA PHE A 58 16.44 18.66 -19.07
C PHE A 58 17.01 18.36 -17.68
N ASN A 59 16.13 18.15 -16.71
CA ASN A 59 16.49 17.92 -15.30
C ASN A 59 16.39 16.45 -14.84
N SER A 60 15.86 15.56 -15.69
CA SER A 60 15.66 14.14 -15.37
C SER A 60 15.86 13.24 -16.58
N PHE A 61 16.07 11.95 -16.33
CA PHE A 61 16.12 10.93 -17.38
C PHE A 61 14.81 10.85 -18.18
N PHE A 62 13.67 10.98 -17.48
CA PHE A 62 12.35 10.99 -18.10
C PHE A 62 12.16 12.19 -19.02
N ALA A 63 12.60 13.39 -18.62
CA ALA A 63 12.51 14.58 -19.47
C ALA A 63 13.29 14.42 -20.79
N VAL A 64 14.43 13.72 -20.76
CA VAL A 64 15.19 13.37 -21.96
C VAL A 64 14.41 12.39 -22.84
N GLY A 65 13.85 11.33 -22.25
CA GLY A 65 13.05 10.33 -22.96
C GLY A 65 11.81 10.94 -23.64
N GLU A 66 11.09 11.81 -22.93
CA GLU A 66 9.92 12.53 -23.46
C GLU A 66 10.31 13.42 -24.65
N GLN A 67 11.42 14.15 -24.56
CA GLN A 67 11.90 14.98 -25.67
C GLN A 67 12.32 14.13 -26.89
N LEU A 68 12.95 12.97 -26.68
CA LEU A 68 13.28 12.04 -27.76
C LEU A 68 12.02 11.54 -28.47
N SER A 69 10.97 11.20 -27.71
CA SER A 69 9.66 10.84 -28.27
C SER A 69 9.05 12.00 -29.07
N ASN A 70 9.06 13.22 -28.51
CA ASN A 70 8.54 14.41 -29.18
C ASN A 70 9.27 14.69 -30.52
N TYR A 71 10.59 14.47 -30.59
CA TYR A 71 11.31 14.57 -31.87
C TYR A 71 10.79 13.61 -32.93
N LEU A 72 10.44 12.37 -32.57
CA LEU A 72 9.86 11.39 -33.49
C LEU A 72 8.47 11.80 -33.96
N VAL A 73 7.60 12.19 -33.03
CA VAL A 73 6.23 12.66 -33.31
C VAL A 73 6.26 13.86 -34.26
N ARG A 74 7.04 14.90 -33.94
CA ARG A 74 7.14 16.11 -34.76
C ARG A 74 7.71 15.85 -36.12
N ARG A 75 8.75 15.02 -36.22
CA ARG A 75 9.31 14.63 -37.50
C ARG A 75 8.26 13.97 -38.39
N SER A 76 7.50 13.00 -37.85
CA SER A 76 6.43 12.34 -38.63
C SER A 76 5.35 13.34 -39.06
N THR A 77 5.00 14.28 -38.18
CA THR A 77 3.96 15.28 -38.44
C THR A 77 4.40 16.31 -39.49
N GLU A 78 5.66 16.76 -39.44
CA GLU A 78 6.26 17.64 -40.46
C GLU A 78 6.34 16.95 -41.83
N GLU A 79 6.68 15.66 -41.87
CA GLU A 79 6.67 14.85 -43.10
C GLU A 79 5.25 14.74 -43.68
N GLN A 80 4.23 14.47 -42.84
CA GLN A 80 2.83 14.36 -43.29
C GLN A 80 2.21 15.71 -43.67
N MET A 81 2.63 16.81 -43.04
CA MET A 81 2.20 18.16 -43.41
C MET A 81 2.60 18.49 -44.86
N GLN A 82 3.75 18.01 -45.33
CA GLN A 82 4.20 18.22 -46.72
C GLN A 82 3.35 17.48 -47.74
N ALA A 83 2.58 16.47 -47.31
CA ALA A 83 1.67 15.73 -48.17
C ALA A 83 0.32 16.44 -48.38
N LEU A 84 0.06 17.57 -47.71
CA LEU A 84 -1.16 18.36 -47.90
C LEU A 84 -1.18 19.05 -49.28
N GLU A 85 -2.36 19.09 -49.89
CA GLU A 85 -2.61 19.76 -51.18
C GLU A 85 -3.39 21.07 -50.98
N ASP A 86 -3.53 21.87 -52.04
CA ASP A 86 -4.16 23.21 -52.00
C ASP A 86 -5.61 23.21 -51.47
N GLY A 87 -6.31 22.07 -51.50
CA GLY A 87 -7.67 21.90 -50.99
C GLY A 87 -7.75 21.50 -49.52
N ASP A 88 -6.63 21.10 -48.92
CA ASP A 88 -6.56 20.62 -47.54
C ASP A 88 -6.42 21.80 -46.54
N ILE A 89 -6.83 21.57 -45.30
CA ILE A 89 -6.80 22.56 -44.22
C ILE A 89 -5.87 22.06 -43.12
N TYR A 90 -4.85 22.86 -42.79
CA TYR A 90 -3.93 22.60 -41.69
C TYR A 90 -4.27 23.49 -40.49
N LEU A 91 -4.54 22.87 -39.34
CA LEU A 91 -4.82 23.53 -38.08
C LEU A 91 -3.71 23.18 -37.08
N HIS A 92 -3.01 24.20 -36.56
CA HIS A 92 -1.98 24.01 -35.54
C HIS A 92 -2.33 24.81 -34.28
N PRO A 93 -3.08 24.21 -33.33
CA PRO A 93 -3.28 24.78 -32.00
C PRO A 93 -1.93 24.99 -31.32
N GLY A 94 -1.65 26.23 -30.89
CA GLY A 94 -0.42 26.56 -30.17
C GLY A 94 -0.42 25.99 -28.74
N VAL A 95 -0.34 24.66 -28.60
CA VAL A 95 -0.37 23.93 -27.32
C VAL A 95 0.88 24.14 -26.47
N GLY A 96 1.92 24.78 -27.02
CA GLY A 96 3.14 25.10 -26.27
C GLY A 96 3.78 23.84 -25.70
N GLN A 97 4.15 23.87 -24.42
CA GLN A 97 4.77 22.73 -23.73
C GLN A 97 3.76 21.84 -22.99
N ILE A 98 2.46 21.86 -23.35
CA ILE A 98 1.49 20.91 -22.77
C ILE A 98 1.95 19.49 -23.11
N ALA A 99 2.29 18.71 -22.09
CA ALA A 99 2.73 17.32 -22.26
C ALA A 99 1.53 16.43 -22.62
N THR A 100 1.78 15.34 -23.35
CA THR A 100 0.75 14.36 -23.74
C THR A 100 0.04 13.73 -22.53
N THR A 101 0.72 13.69 -21.37
CA THR A 101 0.20 13.14 -20.12
C THR A 101 -0.45 14.19 -19.20
N ASP A 102 -0.49 15.48 -19.58
CA ASP A 102 -1.06 16.54 -18.76
C ASP A 102 -2.57 16.74 -19.01
N PHE A 103 -3.36 15.83 -18.44
CA PHE A 103 -4.82 15.91 -18.51
C PHE A 103 -5.39 17.12 -17.76
N SER A 104 -4.64 17.73 -16.84
CA SER A 104 -5.09 18.90 -16.08
C SER A 104 -5.19 20.15 -16.95
N SER A 105 -4.38 20.22 -18.01
CA SER A 105 -4.38 21.30 -19.00
C SER A 105 -5.46 21.16 -20.08
N MET A 106 -6.32 20.13 -20.04
CA MET A 106 -7.39 19.93 -21.04
C MET A 106 -8.27 21.17 -21.27
N PRO A 107 -8.74 21.91 -20.26
CA PRO A 107 -9.53 23.12 -20.48
C PRO A 107 -8.78 24.18 -21.31
N ARG A 108 -7.46 24.29 -21.10
CA ARG A 108 -6.60 25.22 -21.84
C ARG A 108 -6.35 24.73 -23.27
N ALA A 109 -6.06 23.44 -23.45
CA ALA A 109 -5.88 22.83 -24.76
C ALA A 109 -7.14 22.98 -25.64
N TYR A 110 -8.33 22.79 -25.04
CA TYR A 110 -9.61 23.02 -25.71
C TYR A 110 -9.75 24.47 -26.21
N GLU A 111 -9.42 25.46 -25.37
CA GLU A 111 -9.49 26.87 -25.74
C GLU A 111 -8.56 27.19 -26.92
N LEU A 112 -7.34 26.64 -26.91
CA LEU A 112 -6.36 26.81 -27.98
C LEU A 112 -6.83 26.19 -29.30
N GLY A 113 -7.42 24.99 -29.23
CA GLY A 113 -8.05 24.34 -30.39
C GLY A 113 -9.22 25.14 -30.95
N TYR A 114 -10.08 25.66 -30.06
CA TYR A 114 -11.20 26.51 -30.44
C TYR A 114 -10.75 27.79 -31.15
N GLN A 115 -9.71 28.46 -30.63
CA GLN A 115 -9.16 29.67 -31.22
C GLN A 115 -8.64 29.43 -32.65
N VAL A 116 -7.90 28.34 -32.87
CA VAL A 116 -7.38 28.01 -34.21
C VAL A 116 -8.48 27.59 -35.18
N ALA A 117 -9.49 26.84 -34.71
CA ALA A 117 -10.66 26.55 -35.53
C ALA A 117 -11.41 27.83 -35.93
N TYR A 118 -11.58 28.78 -35.00
CA TYR A 118 -12.24 30.05 -35.26
C TYR A 118 -11.45 30.95 -36.23
N GLN A 119 -10.12 30.97 -36.11
CA GLN A 119 -9.26 31.70 -37.07
C GLN A 119 -9.39 31.17 -38.49
N ASN A 120 -9.66 29.88 -38.64
CA ASN A 120 -9.86 29.22 -39.93
C ASN A 120 -11.35 29.09 -40.31
N GLU A 121 -12.24 29.83 -39.65
CA GLU A 121 -13.69 29.76 -39.84
C GLU A 121 -14.10 29.91 -41.31
N GLN A 122 -13.45 30.81 -42.07
CA GLN A 122 -13.79 31.03 -43.48
C GLN A 122 -13.55 29.78 -44.34
N GLN A 123 -12.43 29.08 -44.14
CA GLN A 123 -12.10 27.85 -44.87
C GLN A 123 -13.02 26.71 -44.44
N LEU A 124 -13.26 26.56 -43.13
CA LEU A 124 -14.13 25.52 -42.59
C LEU A 124 -15.61 25.72 -42.99
N ARG A 125 -16.09 26.97 -43.03
CA ARG A 125 -17.45 27.29 -43.48
C ARG A 125 -17.67 26.93 -44.95
N ALA A 126 -16.63 26.97 -45.79
CA ALA A 126 -16.75 26.56 -47.19
C ALA A 126 -17.06 25.06 -47.33
N LEU A 127 -16.71 24.25 -46.33
CA LEU A 127 -17.02 22.82 -46.25
C LEU A 127 -18.40 22.51 -45.64
N SER A 128 -19.14 23.55 -45.21
CA SER A 128 -20.45 23.33 -44.60
C SER A 128 -21.46 22.80 -45.61
N VAL A 129 -22.21 21.79 -45.17
CA VAL A 129 -23.32 21.23 -45.94
C VAL A 129 -24.63 21.91 -45.54
N ASN A 130 -25.63 21.86 -46.41
CA ASN A 130 -26.95 22.41 -46.07
C ASN A 130 -27.66 21.53 -45.01
N GLY A 131 -28.70 22.07 -44.38
CA GLY A 131 -29.42 21.37 -43.31
C GLY A 131 -30.02 20.03 -43.72
N ALA A 132 -30.44 19.86 -44.97
CA ALA A 132 -30.98 18.58 -45.46
C ALA A 132 -29.89 17.51 -45.60
N GLN A 133 -28.72 17.88 -46.14
CA GLN A 133 -27.55 16.99 -46.21
C GLN A 133 -27.02 16.62 -44.83
N TYR A 134 -26.95 17.59 -43.91
CA TYR A 134 -26.54 17.33 -42.53
C TYR A 134 -27.50 16.39 -41.82
N GLN A 135 -28.81 16.58 -42.00
CA GLN A 135 -29.80 15.69 -41.41
C GLN A 135 -29.67 14.26 -41.94
N HIS A 136 -29.41 14.08 -43.24
CA HIS A 136 -29.14 12.76 -43.81
C HIS A 136 -27.92 12.09 -43.15
N TYR A 137 -26.81 12.82 -42.98
CA TYR A 137 -25.63 12.33 -42.27
C TYR A 137 -25.96 11.92 -40.81
N ILE A 138 -26.76 12.73 -40.10
CA ILE A 138 -27.19 12.39 -38.74
C ILE A 138 -28.07 11.14 -38.74
N ASP A 139 -29.02 11.03 -39.67
CA ASP A 139 -29.90 9.86 -39.78
C ASP A 139 -29.10 8.58 -40.10
N ASP A 140 -28.13 8.64 -41.01
CA ASP A 140 -27.21 7.54 -41.33
C ASP A 140 -26.37 7.15 -40.10
N LYS A 141 -25.84 8.14 -39.38
CA LYS A 141 -25.07 7.92 -38.14
C LYS A 141 -25.95 7.27 -37.06
N GLN A 142 -27.20 7.68 -36.93
CA GLN A 142 -28.13 7.08 -35.96
C GLN A 142 -28.56 5.67 -36.40
N ALA A 143 -28.74 5.42 -37.70
CA ALA A 143 -29.01 4.09 -38.23
C ALA A 143 -27.85 3.13 -37.92
N ALA A 144 -26.62 3.53 -38.25
CA ALA A 144 -25.42 2.76 -37.90
C ALA A 144 -25.29 2.55 -36.38
N ARG A 145 -25.58 3.58 -35.57
CA ARG A 145 -25.54 3.47 -34.10
C ARG A 145 -26.56 2.47 -33.55
N ARG A 146 -27.70 2.29 -34.19
CA ARG A 146 -28.72 1.29 -33.80
C ARG A 146 -28.29 -0.15 -34.11
N GLU A 147 -27.33 -0.32 -35.01
CA GLU A 147 -26.76 -1.62 -35.35
C GLU A 147 -25.53 -1.97 -34.48
N LEU A 148 -24.97 -0.99 -33.76
CA LEU A 148 -23.89 -1.24 -32.80
C LEU A 148 -24.43 -1.99 -31.59
N VAL A 149 -23.83 -3.15 -31.32
CA VAL A 149 -24.08 -3.91 -30.10
C VAL A 149 -23.00 -3.53 -29.08
N TYR A 150 -23.42 -3.02 -27.94
CA TYR A 150 -22.50 -2.67 -26.85
C TYR A 150 -22.20 -3.91 -26.01
N GLY A 151 -20.99 -3.98 -25.46
CA GLY A 151 -20.56 -5.10 -24.60
C GLY A 151 -21.57 -5.42 -23.50
N ASP A 152 -22.10 -4.38 -22.86
CA ASP A 152 -23.06 -4.47 -21.75
C ASP A 152 -24.42 -5.08 -22.14
N GLU A 153 -24.75 -5.08 -23.43
CA GLU A 153 -26.02 -5.61 -23.95
C GLU A 153 -25.87 -7.08 -24.42
N ASN A 154 -24.64 -7.60 -24.45
CA ASN A 154 -24.37 -8.94 -24.93
C ASN A 154 -24.65 -10.00 -23.86
N VAL A 155 -25.53 -10.95 -24.20
CA VAL A 155 -25.68 -12.19 -23.43
C VAL A 155 -24.45 -13.05 -23.70
N VAL A 156 -23.68 -13.35 -22.66
CA VAL A 156 -22.45 -14.15 -22.77
C VAL A 156 -22.81 -15.62 -22.70
N ASP A 157 -22.78 -16.32 -23.83
CA ASP A 157 -23.08 -17.76 -23.91
C ASP A 157 -22.03 -18.59 -23.18
N LYS A 158 -20.76 -18.17 -23.23
CA LYS A 158 -19.64 -18.88 -22.64
C LYS A 158 -18.54 -17.96 -22.16
N ILE A 159 -17.98 -18.26 -20.99
CA ILE A 159 -16.77 -17.62 -20.47
C ILE A 159 -15.60 -18.57 -20.72
N VAL A 160 -14.56 -18.08 -21.37
CA VAL A 160 -13.37 -18.86 -21.73
C VAL A 160 -12.16 -18.22 -21.04
N ILE A 161 -11.55 -18.95 -20.11
CA ILE A 161 -10.35 -18.50 -19.40
C ILE A 161 -9.12 -19.06 -20.11
N ASN A 162 -8.28 -18.17 -20.63
CA ASN A 162 -6.95 -18.50 -21.12
C ASN A 162 -5.96 -18.26 -19.99
N ASN A 163 -5.72 -19.31 -19.20
CA ASN A 163 -4.85 -19.26 -18.04
C ASN A 163 -3.38 -19.50 -18.44
N GLN A 164 -2.55 -18.48 -18.23
CA GLN A 164 -1.09 -18.54 -18.37
C GLN A 164 -0.39 -18.41 -17.01
N SER A 165 -0.98 -19.01 -15.99
CA SER A 165 -0.44 -19.07 -14.63
C SER A 165 -0.36 -20.51 -14.14
N HIS A 166 0.37 -20.72 -13.05
CA HIS A 166 0.44 -22.02 -12.37
C HIS A 166 -0.84 -22.37 -11.57
N TYR A 167 -1.70 -21.38 -11.27
CA TYR A 167 -2.95 -21.59 -10.54
C TYR A 167 -3.96 -22.42 -11.34
N SER A 168 -4.84 -23.13 -10.65
CA SER A 168 -5.89 -23.92 -11.30
C SER A 168 -6.96 -23.04 -11.96
N ASP A 169 -7.47 -23.47 -13.12
CA ASP A 169 -8.60 -22.82 -13.80
C ASP A 169 -9.84 -22.73 -12.90
N GLU A 170 -10.04 -23.74 -12.04
CA GLU A 170 -11.17 -23.80 -11.11
C GLU A 170 -11.08 -22.71 -10.03
N LEU A 171 -9.88 -22.42 -9.51
CA LEU A 171 -9.66 -21.33 -8.56
C LEU A 171 -9.92 -19.97 -9.21
N ILE A 172 -9.38 -19.74 -10.41
CA ILE A 172 -9.59 -18.48 -11.16
C ILE A 172 -11.07 -18.30 -11.50
N THR A 173 -11.74 -19.34 -12.02
CA THR A 173 -13.17 -19.29 -12.37
C THR A 173 -14.04 -19.02 -11.16
N THR A 174 -13.81 -19.74 -10.05
CA THR A 174 -14.59 -19.58 -8.81
C THR A 174 -14.46 -18.16 -8.27
N ARG A 175 -13.27 -17.57 -8.38
CA ARG A 175 -12.98 -16.23 -7.87
C ARG A 175 -13.49 -15.11 -8.77
N LEU A 176 -13.41 -15.28 -10.10
CA LEU A 176 -14.05 -14.35 -11.03
C LEU A 176 -15.56 -14.32 -10.81
N GLY A 177 -16.19 -15.46 -10.49
CA GLY A 177 -17.60 -15.50 -10.12
C GLY A 177 -18.57 -15.00 -11.19
N LEU A 178 -18.11 -14.91 -12.45
CA LEU A 178 -18.92 -14.50 -13.59
C LEU A 178 -19.80 -15.68 -14.05
N THR A 179 -21.08 -15.41 -14.32
CA THR A 179 -22.03 -16.44 -14.75
C THR A 179 -22.32 -16.31 -16.25
N ALA A 180 -22.28 -17.44 -16.96
CA ALA A 180 -22.67 -17.49 -18.37
C ALA A 180 -24.20 -17.61 -18.52
N GLY A 181 -24.74 -17.15 -19.65
CA GLY A 181 -26.15 -17.17 -19.99
C GLY A 181 -26.91 -15.90 -19.61
N GLU A 182 -26.21 -14.87 -19.13
CA GLU A 182 -26.77 -13.54 -18.83
C GLU A 182 -25.97 -12.43 -19.52
N ALA A 183 -26.56 -11.23 -19.55
CA ALA A 183 -25.86 -10.05 -20.01
C ALA A 183 -24.94 -9.57 -18.87
N LEU A 184 -23.64 -9.46 -19.16
CA LEU A 184 -22.63 -9.02 -18.20
C LEU A 184 -22.28 -7.56 -18.49
N GLU A 185 -22.60 -6.67 -17.55
CA GLU A 185 -22.20 -5.27 -17.60
C GLU A 185 -20.68 -5.14 -17.47
N THR A 186 -20.07 -4.20 -18.19
CA THR A 186 -18.63 -3.96 -18.14
C THR A 186 -18.16 -3.66 -16.72
N ASP A 187 -18.92 -2.86 -15.96
CA ASP A 187 -18.63 -2.53 -14.56
C ASP A 187 -18.56 -3.80 -13.67
N GLU A 188 -19.42 -4.78 -13.92
CA GLU A 188 -19.37 -6.06 -13.20
C GLU A 188 -18.11 -6.85 -13.56
N ILE A 189 -17.79 -6.96 -14.85
CA ILE A 189 -16.58 -7.67 -15.31
C ILE A 189 -15.32 -7.02 -14.72
N GLU A 190 -15.23 -5.69 -14.78
CA GLU A 190 -14.11 -4.92 -14.24
C GLU A 190 -13.99 -5.12 -12.72
N GLN A 191 -15.09 -5.05 -11.98
CA GLN A 191 -15.07 -5.33 -10.53
C GLN A 191 -14.56 -6.75 -10.22
N ARG A 192 -15.02 -7.77 -10.96
CA ARG A 192 -14.55 -9.16 -10.75
C ARG A 192 -13.09 -9.34 -11.10
N ILE A 193 -12.62 -8.65 -12.14
CA ILE A 193 -11.20 -8.64 -12.51
C ILE A 193 -10.38 -7.93 -11.43
N GLU A 194 -10.86 -6.82 -10.86
CA GLU A 194 -10.22 -6.15 -9.72
C GLU A 194 -10.13 -7.05 -8.50
N GLU A 195 -11.19 -7.79 -8.17
CA GLU A 195 -11.21 -8.80 -7.09
C GLU A 195 -10.17 -9.92 -7.33
N LEU A 196 -9.91 -10.27 -8.60
CA LEU A 196 -8.87 -11.22 -8.99
C LEU A 196 -7.46 -10.59 -8.92
N TYR A 197 -7.29 -9.35 -9.36
CA TYR A 197 -6.03 -8.59 -9.24
C TYR A 197 -5.64 -8.35 -7.79
N ALA A 198 -6.61 -8.25 -6.88
CA ALA A 198 -6.37 -8.10 -5.46
C ALA A 198 -5.68 -9.32 -4.81
N LEU A 199 -5.57 -10.44 -5.52
CA LEU A 199 -4.64 -11.52 -5.15
C LEU A 199 -3.18 -11.10 -5.29
N ASP A 200 -2.87 -10.04 -6.04
CA ASP A 200 -1.53 -9.55 -6.31
C ASP A 200 -0.60 -10.63 -6.92
N ARG A 201 -1.15 -11.50 -7.78
CA ARG A 201 -0.42 -12.59 -8.45
C ARG A 201 -0.29 -12.42 -9.96
N PHE A 202 -1.15 -11.60 -10.55
CA PHE A 202 -1.26 -11.46 -12.00
C PHE A 202 -0.64 -10.13 -12.45
N GLU A 203 0.13 -10.19 -13.53
CA GLU A 203 0.71 -9.01 -14.20
C GLU A 203 -0.32 -8.34 -15.10
N LEU A 204 -1.13 -9.16 -15.78
CA LEU A 204 -2.11 -8.67 -16.73
C LEU A 204 -3.29 -9.64 -16.87
N ILE A 205 -4.48 -9.14 -16.59
CA ILE A 205 -5.77 -9.75 -16.89
C ILE A 205 -6.44 -8.88 -17.95
N THR A 206 -6.84 -9.51 -19.05
CA THR A 206 -7.52 -8.84 -20.17
C THR A 206 -8.81 -9.57 -20.47
N TYR A 207 -9.82 -8.85 -20.96
CA TYR A 207 -11.07 -9.43 -21.41
C TYR A 207 -11.46 -8.88 -22.78
N GLN A 208 -12.13 -9.71 -23.57
CA GLN A 208 -12.74 -9.29 -24.83
C GLN A 208 -13.92 -10.19 -25.18
N TYR A 209 -14.97 -9.61 -25.76
CA TYR A 209 -16.05 -10.36 -26.39
C TYR A 209 -15.58 -10.88 -27.75
N LYS A 210 -15.86 -12.14 -28.05
CA LYS A 210 -15.55 -12.77 -29.32
C LYS A 210 -16.71 -13.66 -29.76
N GLU A 211 -17.25 -13.39 -30.94
CA GLU A 211 -18.24 -14.27 -31.56
C GLU A 211 -17.53 -15.49 -32.15
N VAL A 212 -17.93 -16.69 -31.72
CA VAL A 212 -17.39 -17.98 -32.19
C VAL A 212 -18.56 -18.90 -32.48
N ASP A 213 -18.68 -19.36 -33.72
CA ASP A 213 -19.75 -20.27 -34.16
C ASP A 213 -21.19 -19.78 -33.86
N GLY A 214 -21.38 -18.45 -33.78
CA GLY A 214 -22.66 -17.82 -33.46
C GLY A 214 -22.97 -17.71 -31.97
N GLU A 215 -22.02 -18.09 -31.11
CA GLU A 215 -22.05 -17.87 -29.66
C GLU A 215 -21.18 -16.66 -29.28
N THR A 216 -21.66 -15.83 -28.36
CA THR A 216 -20.90 -14.72 -27.80
C THR A 216 -20.06 -15.21 -26.63
N ASN A 217 -18.74 -15.28 -26.84
CA ASN A 217 -17.81 -15.72 -25.81
C ASN A 217 -17.12 -14.54 -25.13
N LEU A 218 -17.07 -14.53 -23.80
CA LEU A 218 -16.19 -13.65 -23.04
C LEU A 218 -14.85 -14.35 -22.84
N LEU A 219 -13.82 -13.89 -23.57
CA LEU A 219 -12.46 -14.40 -23.44
C LEU A 219 -11.72 -13.62 -22.36
N VAL A 220 -11.30 -14.29 -21.29
CA VAL A 220 -10.50 -13.71 -20.21
C VAL A 220 -9.10 -14.30 -20.28
N ASN A 221 -8.09 -13.50 -20.61
CA ASN A 221 -6.69 -13.93 -20.59
C ASN A 221 -6.07 -13.52 -19.25
N VAL A 222 -5.50 -14.48 -18.53
CA VAL A 222 -4.87 -14.27 -17.23
C VAL A 222 -3.39 -14.60 -17.34
N LYS A 223 -2.54 -13.59 -17.13
CA LYS A 223 -1.08 -13.72 -17.17
C LYS A 223 -0.49 -13.46 -15.79
N GLU A 224 0.25 -14.43 -15.30
CA GLU A 224 0.97 -14.32 -14.03
C GLU A 224 2.10 -13.28 -14.08
N LYS A 225 2.46 -12.73 -12.92
CA LYS A 225 3.71 -11.98 -12.74
C LYS A 225 4.90 -12.79 -13.24
N SER A 226 5.65 -12.21 -14.19
CA SER A 226 6.87 -12.81 -14.73
C SER A 226 7.99 -13.02 -13.70
N TRP A 227 7.90 -12.37 -12.53
CA TRP A 227 8.80 -12.54 -11.38
C TRP A 227 8.17 -13.35 -10.22
N GLY A 228 6.98 -13.93 -10.43
CA GLY A 228 6.38 -14.92 -9.54
C GLY A 228 7.00 -16.32 -9.72
N PRO A 229 6.50 -17.35 -9.03
CA PRO A 229 5.37 -17.33 -8.08
C PRO A 229 5.78 -16.90 -6.66
N ASN A 230 7.08 -16.82 -6.38
CA ASN A 230 7.59 -16.48 -5.06
C ASN A 230 8.09 -15.04 -5.04
N TYR A 231 7.55 -14.24 -4.14
CA TYR A 231 7.84 -12.82 -4.04
C TYR A 231 8.78 -12.55 -2.88
N MET A 232 9.76 -11.67 -3.08
CA MET A 232 10.73 -11.30 -2.07
C MET A 232 10.82 -9.79 -1.94
N ASP A 233 10.49 -9.30 -0.75
CA ASP A 233 10.53 -7.88 -0.40
C ASP A 233 11.68 -7.62 0.57
N PHE A 234 12.42 -6.54 0.32
CA PHE A 234 13.50 -6.07 1.18
C PHE A 234 13.03 -4.85 1.95
N ARG A 235 13.38 -4.78 3.23
CA ARG A 235 13.03 -3.66 4.09
C ARG A 235 14.25 -3.12 4.80
N PHE A 236 14.22 -1.83 5.05
CA PHE A 236 15.20 -1.13 5.84
C PHE A 236 14.47 -0.20 6.80
N TYR A 237 14.94 -0.15 8.04
CA TYR A 237 14.43 0.73 9.05
C TYR A 237 15.58 1.35 9.84
N LEU A 238 15.49 2.64 10.09
CA LEU A 238 16.36 3.38 11.02
C LEU A 238 15.49 4.37 11.80
N GLU A 239 15.65 4.38 13.12
CA GLU A 239 15.16 5.41 14.02
C GLU A 239 16.32 5.88 14.89
N GLU A 240 16.68 7.16 14.78
CA GLU A 240 17.75 7.80 15.54
C GLU A 240 17.15 8.86 16.45
N ASP A 241 17.43 8.79 17.76
CA ASP A 241 16.97 9.77 18.75
C ASP A 241 18.00 10.88 19.07
N PHE A 242 19.20 10.80 18.47
CA PHE A 242 20.34 11.72 18.63
C PHE A 242 20.80 11.93 20.08
N ASN A 243 20.34 11.10 21.02
CA ASN A 243 20.71 11.18 22.43
C ASN A 243 21.57 9.98 22.80
N ALA A 244 21.02 8.77 22.72
CA ALA A 244 21.70 7.58 23.21
C ALA A 244 21.36 6.29 22.45
N ASN A 245 20.23 6.22 21.75
CA ASN A 245 19.75 4.98 21.14
C ASN A 245 19.49 5.15 19.64
N SER A 246 20.05 4.23 18.87
CA SER A 246 19.74 4.06 17.46
C SER A 246 19.08 2.69 17.28
N PHE A 247 17.90 2.67 16.68
CA PHE A 247 17.22 1.45 16.30
C PHE A 247 17.38 1.27 14.80
N TYR A 248 17.87 0.12 14.38
CA TYR A 248 17.95 -0.22 12.96
C TYR A 248 17.47 -1.64 12.72
N SER A 249 16.89 -1.87 11.54
CA SER A 249 16.49 -3.20 11.09
C SER A 249 16.70 -3.33 9.59
N ILE A 250 17.14 -4.51 9.16
CA ILE A 250 17.14 -4.95 7.77
C ILE A 250 16.27 -6.20 7.71
N GLY A 251 15.24 -6.14 6.87
CA GLY A 251 14.23 -7.17 6.75
C GLY A 251 14.20 -7.82 5.37
N VAL A 252 13.86 -9.10 5.33
CA VAL A 252 13.46 -9.82 4.12
C VAL A 252 12.14 -10.52 4.40
N SER A 253 11.16 -10.28 3.54
CA SER A 253 9.89 -11.01 3.52
C SER A 253 9.83 -11.83 2.24
N THR A 254 9.50 -13.12 2.35
CA THR A 254 9.33 -14.01 1.20
C THR A 254 7.95 -14.64 1.27
N ASN A 255 7.15 -14.53 0.20
CA ASN A 255 5.86 -15.19 0.08
C ASN A 255 5.94 -16.29 -0.97
N PHE A 256 5.76 -17.54 -0.57
CA PHE A 256 5.65 -18.69 -1.46
C PHE A 256 4.17 -18.96 -1.70
N THR A 257 3.73 -18.89 -2.95
CA THR A 257 2.30 -19.03 -3.29
C THR A 257 2.00 -20.36 -3.96
N ASP A 258 0.72 -20.70 -4.02
CA ASP A 258 0.20 -21.89 -4.72
C ASP A 258 0.87 -23.21 -4.30
N LEU A 259 1.02 -23.39 -2.99
CA LEU A 259 1.58 -24.62 -2.42
C LEU A 259 0.65 -25.84 -2.62
N ASN A 260 -0.60 -25.61 -3.05
CA ASN A 260 -1.57 -26.62 -3.44
C ASN A 260 -2.68 -26.02 -4.33
N ASP A 261 -3.52 -26.89 -4.91
CA ASP A 261 -4.64 -26.53 -5.80
C ASP A 261 -5.68 -25.56 -5.21
N ARG A 262 -5.62 -25.29 -3.89
CA ARG A 262 -6.53 -24.37 -3.18
C ARG A 262 -5.92 -23.00 -2.93
N GLY A 263 -4.67 -22.78 -3.32
CA GLY A 263 -3.95 -21.53 -3.11
C GLY A 263 -3.36 -21.40 -1.70
N ALA A 264 -2.80 -22.47 -1.15
CA ALA A 264 -2.03 -22.38 0.09
C ALA A 264 -0.76 -21.53 -0.10
N GLU A 265 -0.35 -20.80 0.94
CA GLU A 265 0.78 -19.88 0.91
C GLU A 265 1.66 -20.04 2.15
N LEU A 266 2.97 -19.87 1.99
CA LEU A 266 3.92 -19.82 3.09
C LEU A 266 4.61 -18.46 3.08
N ARG A 267 4.43 -17.70 4.14
CA ARG A 267 5.13 -16.43 4.36
C ARG A 267 6.29 -16.65 5.31
N VAL A 268 7.48 -16.17 4.94
CA VAL A 268 8.67 -16.18 5.79
C VAL A 268 9.18 -14.75 5.93
N ASN A 269 9.26 -14.25 7.15
CA ASN A 269 9.79 -12.93 7.46
C ASN A 269 11.04 -13.07 8.32
N ALA A 270 12.09 -12.34 7.99
CA ALA A 270 13.31 -12.29 8.78
C ALA A 270 13.79 -10.85 8.88
N ASP A 271 13.84 -10.32 10.10
CA ASP A 271 14.30 -8.98 10.42
C ASP A 271 15.51 -9.07 11.36
N PHE A 272 16.58 -8.34 11.04
CA PHE A 272 17.82 -8.33 11.79
C PHE A 272 18.27 -6.89 12.07
N GLY A 273 18.66 -6.63 13.32
CA GLY A 273 19.28 -5.37 13.69
C GLY A 273 19.35 -5.20 15.19
N THR A 274 18.75 -4.13 15.71
CA THR A 274 18.59 -3.93 17.16
C THR A 274 17.75 -5.03 17.78
N ASP A 275 16.57 -5.26 17.19
CA ASP A 275 15.72 -6.41 17.46
C ASP A 275 15.90 -7.46 16.36
N LYS A 276 15.55 -8.71 16.67
CA LYS A 276 15.62 -9.81 15.72
C LYS A 276 14.28 -10.52 15.69
N ARG A 277 13.78 -10.79 14.49
CA ARG A 277 12.55 -11.54 14.28
C ARG A 277 12.74 -12.53 13.16
N VAL A 278 12.28 -13.76 13.35
CA VAL A 278 12.12 -14.74 12.27
C VAL A 278 10.76 -15.38 12.43
N GLU A 279 9.93 -15.30 11.41
CA GLU A 279 8.57 -15.81 11.41
C GLU A 279 8.33 -16.64 10.15
N ALA A 280 7.65 -17.77 10.30
CA ALA A 280 7.14 -18.56 9.20
C ALA A 280 5.67 -18.88 9.44
N GLU A 281 4.81 -18.55 8.48
CA GLU A 281 3.36 -18.72 8.58
C GLU A 281 2.84 -19.45 7.34
N LEU A 282 2.25 -20.62 7.53
CA LEU A 282 1.57 -21.39 6.51
C LEU A 282 0.07 -21.11 6.57
N TYR A 283 -0.45 -20.48 5.53
CA TYR A 283 -1.86 -20.26 5.28
C TYR A 283 -2.38 -21.29 4.29
N SER A 284 -3.56 -21.87 4.55
CA SER A 284 -4.12 -22.87 3.64
C SER A 284 -5.65 -22.86 3.66
N PRO A 285 -6.29 -22.56 2.51
CA PRO A 285 -7.74 -22.63 2.38
C PRO A 285 -8.30 -24.06 2.50
N PHE A 286 -9.47 -24.18 3.12
CA PHE A 286 -10.24 -25.43 3.13
C PHE A 286 -10.95 -25.68 1.80
N MET A 287 -11.33 -24.61 1.09
CA MET A 287 -12.15 -24.61 -0.13
C MET A 287 -11.61 -23.62 -1.16
N LEU A 288 -12.03 -23.76 -2.43
CA LEU A 288 -11.55 -22.94 -3.55
C LEU A 288 -12.02 -21.47 -3.51
N ASN A 289 -13.14 -21.18 -2.82
CA ASN A 289 -13.57 -19.80 -2.58
C ASN A 289 -12.69 -19.07 -1.56
N GLN A 290 -11.86 -19.80 -0.81
CA GLN A 290 -10.90 -19.28 0.18
C GLN A 290 -11.48 -18.54 1.39
N ASP A 291 -12.81 -18.54 1.56
CA ASP A 291 -13.45 -17.89 2.72
C ASP A 291 -13.05 -18.54 4.05
N LEU A 292 -12.85 -19.87 4.07
CA LEU A 292 -12.44 -20.62 5.26
C LEU A 292 -11.02 -21.14 5.09
N PHE A 293 -10.18 -20.93 6.10
CA PHE A 293 -8.78 -21.34 6.07
C PHE A 293 -8.29 -21.85 7.42
N TRP A 294 -7.15 -22.53 7.41
CA TRP A 294 -6.35 -22.76 8.61
C TRP A 294 -4.97 -22.13 8.44
N LEU A 295 -4.35 -21.85 9.57
CA LEU A 295 -3.07 -21.17 9.68
C LEU A 295 -2.21 -21.89 10.70
N ALA A 296 -0.94 -22.12 10.38
CA ALA A 296 0.07 -22.54 11.36
C ALA A 296 1.28 -21.61 11.27
N GLY A 297 1.68 -21.04 12.39
CA GLY A 297 2.78 -20.08 12.46
C GLY A 297 3.81 -20.47 13.51
N VAL A 298 5.07 -20.12 13.25
CA VAL A 298 6.15 -20.11 14.23
C VAL A 298 6.88 -18.77 14.14
N LYS A 299 7.14 -18.15 15.30
CA LYS A 299 7.81 -16.87 15.42
C LYS A 299 8.89 -16.98 16.48
N TYR A 300 10.10 -16.56 16.14
CA TYR A 300 11.18 -16.27 17.06
C TYR A 300 11.35 -14.75 17.13
N SER A 301 11.42 -14.18 18.33
CA SER A 301 11.81 -12.79 18.53
C SER A 301 12.91 -12.65 19.59
N SER A 302 13.73 -11.61 19.45
CA SER A 302 14.71 -11.18 20.43
C SER A 302 14.67 -9.66 20.50
N ASP A 303 13.94 -9.14 21.47
CA ASP A 303 13.62 -7.72 21.61
C ASP A 303 14.42 -7.11 22.76
N LYS A 304 15.01 -5.95 22.53
CA LYS A 304 15.69 -5.18 23.58
C LYS A 304 14.77 -4.10 24.12
N ARG A 305 14.57 -4.11 25.43
CA ARG A 305 13.69 -3.16 26.10
C ARG A 305 14.43 -2.45 27.22
N ASN A 306 14.09 -1.20 27.45
CA ASN A 306 14.73 -0.37 28.46
C ASN A 306 13.80 -0.23 29.66
N VAL A 307 14.11 -0.92 30.76
CA VAL A 307 13.35 -0.79 32.00
C VAL A 307 13.83 0.46 32.73
N LEU A 308 12.94 1.42 32.95
CA LEU A 308 13.19 2.57 33.81
C LEU A 308 13.39 2.09 35.26
N CYS A 309 14.50 2.46 35.88
CA CYS A 309 14.71 2.26 37.31
C CYS A 309 15.37 3.51 37.91
N GLU A 310 14.75 4.07 38.93
CA GLU A 310 15.40 5.06 39.79
C GLU A 310 16.16 4.30 40.88
N ILE A 311 17.50 4.41 40.86
CA ILE A 311 18.35 3.80 41.89
C ILE A 311 18.32 4.72 43.12
N ASN A 312 17.63 4.29 44.17
CA ASN A 312 17.63 5.02 45.44
C ASN A 312 19.02 4.90 46.11
N PRO A 313 19.75 6.01 46.36
CA PRO A 313 21.05 5.93 47.02
C PRO A 313 20.98 5.43 48.48
N ALA A 314 19.77 5.38 49.07
CA ALA A 314 19.51 4.99 50.46
C ALA A 314 18.86 3.60 50.63
N GLY A 315 18.64 2.84 49.55
CA GLY A 315 18.09 1.48 49.59
C GLY A 315 18.19 0.74 48.25
N ASP A 316 18.22 -0.60 48.27
CA ASP A 316 18.46 -1.46 47.09
C ASP A 316 17.24 -1.68 46.17
N ASP A 317 16.15 -0.91 46.33
CA ASP A 317 14.89 -1.12 45.60
C ASP A 317 14.74 -0.15 44.41
N CYS A 318 14.38 -0.69 43.23
CA CYS A 318 13.92 0.11 42.08
C CYS A 318 12.56 0.73 42.39
N VAL A 319 12.45 2.06 42.35
CA VAL A 319 11.19 2.80 42.55
C VAL A 319 10.37 2.81 41.25
N LYS A 320 9.03 2.92 41.38
CA LYS A 320 8.06 2.98 40.26
C LYS A 320 8.55 3.95 39.16
N PRO A 321 8.40 3.59 37.87
CA PRO A 321 8.80 4.46 36.77
C PRO A 321 8.02 5.76 36.84
N SER A 322 8.70 6.85 37.15
CA SER A 322 8.17 8.20 36.99
C SER A 322 8.97 8.87 35.87
N LEU A 323 8.30 9.59 34.98
CA LEU A 323 8.95 10.42 33.95
C LEU A 323 9.56 11.71 34.56
N GLU A 324 9.85 11.72 35.86
CA GLU A 324 10.46 12.84 36.58
C GLU A 324 12.00 12.64 36.66
N GLY A 325 12.78 13.56 36.11
CA GLY A 325 14.25 13.57 36.22
C GLY A 325 15.01 12.97 35.01
N SER A 326 16.33 12.81 35.15
CA SER A 326 17.19 12.10 34.19
C SER A 326 17.14 10.61 34.51
N ALA A 327 16.17 9.89 33.94
CA ALA A 327 15.96 8.50 34.28
C ALA A 327 17.07 7.58 33.74
N ASP A 328 17.55 6.69 34.60
CA ASP A 328 18.48 5.61 34.21
C ASP A 328 17.67 4.41 33.69
N PHE A 329 18.22 3.76 32.66
CA PHE A 329 17.59 2.62 32.00
C PHE A 329 18.43 1.36 32.18
N ILE A 330 17.77 0.24 32.47
CA ILE A 330 18.38 -1.09 32.50
C ILE A 330 17.90 -1.86 31.27
N PRO A 331 18.79 -2.19 30.32
CA PRO A 331 18.39 -2.94 29.14
C PRO A 331 18.13 -4.41 29.48
N VAL A 332 16.92 -4.88 29.20
CA VAL A 332 16.49 -6.27 29.34
C VAL A 332 16.25 -6.84 27.94
N THR A 333 16.85 -7.99 27.66
CA THR A 333 16.60 -8.70 26.40
C THR A 333 15.53 -9.76 26.65
N TYR A 334 14.45 -9.74 25.89
CA TYR A 334 13.44 -10.79 25.85
C TYR A 334 13.67 -11.66 24.62
N ARG A 335 13.69 -12.99 24.80
CA ARG A 335 13.82 -13.94 23.70
C ARG A 335 12.67 -14.92 23.77
N GLU A 336 11.92 -15.03 22.69
CA GLU A 336 10.67 -15.77 22.69
C GLU A 336 10.57 -16.67 21.45
N TRP A 337 10.00 -17.85 21.66
CA TRP A 337 9.49 -18.71 20.60
C TRP A 337 7.99 -18.82 20.78
N GLU A 338 7.24 -18.51 19.73
CA GLU A 338 5.79 -18.61 19.69
C GLU A 338 5.39 -19.57 18.55
N GLY A 339 4.57 -20.55 18.86
CA GLY A 339 3.89 -21.39 17.89
C GLY A 339 2.39 -21.20 17.97
N GLN A 340 1.73 -21.09 16.82
CA GLN A 340 0.28 -20.95 16.76
C GLN A 340 -0.36 -21.83 15.69
N VAL A 341 -1.59 -22.27 15.96
CA VAL A 341 -2.48 -22.90 14.97
C VAL A 341 -3.86 -22.30 15.12
N ALA A 342 -4.46 -21.88 14.02
CA ALA A 342 -5.77 -21.26 13.99
C ALA A 342 -6.62 -21.75 12.83
N ALA A 343 -7.94 -21.70 13.01
CA ALA A 343 -8.91 -21.71 11.92
C ALA A 343 -9.46 -20.29 11.76
N GLY A 344 -9.71 -19.88 10.53
CA GLY A 344 -10.18 -18.54 10.24
C GLY A 344 -11.24 -18.47 9.15
N TYR A 345 -11.90 -17.31 9.12
CA TYR A 345 -12.93 -16.94 8.16
C TYR A 345 -12.64 -15.54 7.60
N GLN A 346 -12.59 -15.41 6.28
CA GLN A 346 -12.27 -14.20 5.54
C GLN A 346 -13.39 -13.91 4.51
N PRO A 347 -14.48 -13.21 4.91
CA PRO A 347 -15.61 -12.94 4.01
C PRO A 347 -15.28 -11.92 2.90
N THR A 348 -14.25 -11.09 3.12
CA THR A 348 -13.75 -10.08 2.18
C THR A 348 -12.24 -10.00 2.34
N LEU A 349 -11.52 -9.49 1.34
CA LEU A 349 -10.06 -9.40 1.38
C LEU A 349 -9.50 -8.55 2.53
N TRP A 350 -10.31 -7.65 3.07
CA TRP A 350 -9.94 -6.74 4.16
C TRP A 350 -10.50 -7.15 5.53
N GLN A 351 -11.13 -8.32 5.67
CA GLN A 351 -11.69 -8.78 6.96
C GLN A 351 -11.23 -10.18 7.29
N GLU A 352 -10.73 -10.39 8.50
CA GLU A 352 -10.26 -11.69 8.97
C GLU A 352 -10.80 -11.94 10.37
N PHE A 353 -11.36 -13.14 10.59
CA PHE A 353 -11.67 -13.66 11.91
C PHE A 353 -10.87 -14.94 12.15
N LYS A 354 -10.22 -15.08 13.31
CA LYS A 354 -9.44 -16.26 13.69
C LYS A 354 -9.79 -16.75 15.08
N PHE A 355 -9.79 -18.07 15.24
CA PHE A 355 -9.80 -18.73 16.53
C PHE A 355 -8.72 -19.80 16.55
N GLY A 356 -7.87 -19.80 17.57
CA GLY A 356 -6.71 -20.67 17.59
C GLY A 356 -6.13 -20.92 18.97
N ALA A 357 -5.10 -21.74 18.98
CA ALA A 357 -4.25 -22.00 20.14
C ALA A 357 -2.85 -21.43 19.89
N ARG A 358 -2.24 -20.88 20.94
CA ARG A 358 -0.91 -20.28 20.92
C ARG A 358 -0.10 -20.85 22.09
N TYR A 359 1.14 -21.21 21.82
CA TYR A 359 2.13 -21.58 22.82
C TYR A 359 3.34 -20.66 22.66
N THR A 360 3.70 -19.95 23.73
CA THR A 360 4.88 -19.08 23.78
C THR A 360 5.79 -19.58 24.90
N THR A 361 7.08 -19.66 24.63
CA THR A 361 8.10 -19.96 25.62
C THR A 361 9.24 -18.96 25.46
N GLY A 362 9.82 -18.49 26.55
CA GLY A 362 10.81 -17.43 26.47
C GLY A 362 11.63 -17.25 27.72
N GLU A 363 12.69 -16.47 27.54
CA GLU A 363 13.60 -16.04 28.60
C GLU A 363 13.76 -14.52 28.56
N SER A 364 13.89 -13.89 29.72
CA SER A 364 14.33 -12.50 29.84
C SER A 364 15.61 -12.40 30.66
N LEU A 365 16.54 -11.60 30.17
CA LEU A 365 17.91 -11.50 30.69
C LEU A 365 18.27 -10.03 30.87
N VAL A 366 18.81 -9.69 32.04
CA VAL A 366 19.39 -8.36 32.30
C VAL A 366 20.69 -8.25 31.49
N SER A 367 20.67 -7.45 30.42
CA SER A 367 21.70 -7.47 29.36
C SER A 367 23.13 -7.15 29.84
N PRO A 368 23.37 -6.21 30.78
CA PRO A 368 24.74 -5.92 31.23
C PRO A 368 25.25 -6.93 32.27
N LEU A 369 24.36 -7.68 32.93
CA LEU A 369 24.67 -8.61 34.02
C LEU A 369 23.71 -9.81 33.99
N PRO A 370 23.93 -10.81 33.12
CA PRO A 370 23.05 -11.99 33.06
C PRO A 370 22.94 -12.75 34.39
N SER A 371 23.95 -12.65 35.26
CA SER A 371 23.94 -13.22 36.61
C SER A 371 23.06 -12.48 37.61
N ALA A 372 22.57 -11.27 37.27
CA ALA A 372 21.73 -10.45 38.15
C ALA A 372 20.25 -10.85 38.12
N GLY A 373 19.81 -11.55 37.08
CA GLY A 373 18.42 -12.02 36.98
C GLY A 373 18.14 -12.70 35.65
N GLN A 374 17.59 -13.92 35.72
CA GLN A 374 16.99 -14.63 34.59
C GLN A 374 15.55 -14.99 34.95
N PHE A 375 14.65 -14.79 33.99
CA PHE A 375 13.26 -15.20 34.10
C PHE A 375 12.85 -16.00 32.88
N ASP A 376 12.44 -17.23 33.10
CA ASP A 376 11.97 -18.14 32.07
C ASP A 376 10.46 -18.32 32.21
N PHE A 377 9.75 -18.43 31.09
CA PHE A 377 8.30 -18.59 31.10
C PHE A 377 7.79 -19.50 29.97
N ASP A 378 6.61 -20.06 30.22
CA ASP A 378 5.75 -20.76 29.29
C ASP A 378 4.34 -20.18 29.37
N ARG A 379 3.72 -19.95 28.21
CA ARG A 379 2.36 -19.42 28.06
C ARG A 379 1.60 -20.31 27.09
N LYS A 380 0.47 -20.86 27.53
CA LYS A 380 -0.41 -21.71 26.72
C LYS A 380 -1.79 -21.08 26.68
N GLY A 381 -2.26 -20.65 25.52
CA GLY A 381 -3.53 -19.94 25.44
C GLY A 381 -4.38 -20.26 24.23
N LEU A 382 -5.65 -19.90 24.36
CA LEU A 382 -6.62 -19.86 23.28
C LEU A 382 -6.93 -18.40 22.96
N PHE A 383 -6.96 -18.06 21.68
CA PHE A 383 -7.23 -16.70 21.24
C PHE A 383 -8.40 -16.63 20.26
N VAL A 384 -9.09 -15.49 20.29
CA VAL A 384 -10.02 -15.04 19.27
C VAL A 384 -9.48 -13.71 18.75
N ASN A 385 -9.37 -13.58 17.42
CA ASN A 385 -8.89 -12.37 16.78
C ASN A 385 -9.85 -11.93 15.66
N TYR A 386 -10.10 -10.64 15.56
CA TYR A 386 -10.82 -10.01 14.47
C TYR A 386 -10.00 -8.85 13.92
N ARG A 387 -9.79 -8.83 12.60
CA ARG A 387 -9.06 -7.78 11.89
C ARG A 387 -9.90 -7.22 10.74
N LEU A 388 -9.92 -5.90 10.63
CA LEU A 388 -10.44 -5.14 9.50
C LEU A 388 -9.33 -4.21 9.01
N ASP A 389 -8.93 -4.28 7.74
CA ASP A 389 -7.92 -3.39 7.17
C ASP A 389 -8.32 -2.87 5.79
N THR A 390 -8.83 -1.65 5.78
CA THR A 390 -9.23 -0.90 4.58
C THR A 390 -8.34 0.32 4.34
N LEU A 391 -7.20 0.39 5.02
CA LEU A 391 -6.24 1.48 4.80
C LEU A 391 -5.62 1.35 3.41
N ASP A 392 -5.39 2.49 2.78
CA ASP A 392 -4.68 2.57 1.50
C ASP A 392 -3.16 2.39 1.67
N ASP A 393 -2.63 2.80 2.82
CA ASP A 393 -1.24 2.58 3.22
C ASP A 393 -1.17 2.42 4.74
N PHE A 394 -0.39 1.47 5.26
CA PHE A 394 -0.34 1.25 6.72
C PHE A 394 0.46 2.33 7.48
N VAL A 395 1.50 2.89 6.85
CA VAL A 395 2.49 3.78 7.47
C VAL A 395 2.08 5.25 7.31
N LEU A 396 1.66 5.65 6.10
CA LEU A 396 1.21 7.00 5.75
C LEU A 396 -0.22 7.00 5.18
N PRO A 397 -1.22 6.41 5.87
CA PRO A 397 -2.57 6.28 5.34
C PRO A 397 -3.16 7.65 4.97
N THR A 398 -3.96 7.66 3.90
CA THR A 398 -4.72 8.83 3.47
C THR A 398 -6.22 8.63 3.62
N LYS A 399 -6.68 7.37 3.65
CA LYS A 399 -8.09 7.00 3.85
C LYS A 399 -8.22 5.59 4.44
N GLY A 400 -9.34 5.32 5.09
CA GLY A 400 -9.73 3.96 5.50
C GLY A 400 -9.64 3.73 7.00
N TRP A 401 -9.89 2.48 7.38
CA TRP A 401 -9.91 1.98 8.76
C TRP A 401 -9.01 0.76 8.92
N TYR A 402 -8.26 0.74 10.01
CA TYR A 402 -7.65 -0.45 10.59
C TYR A 402 -8.28 -0.70 11.95
N VAL A 403 -8.69 -1.94 12.22
CA VAL A 403 -9.19 -2.40 13.51
C VAL A 403 -8.64 -3.81 13.73
N ASN A 404 -7.94 -4.02 14.83
CA ASN A 404 -7.46 -5.32 15.28
C ASN A 404 -7.91 -5.51 16.74
N LEU A 405 -8.70 -6.56 16.97
CA LEU A 405 -9.23 -6.93 18.28
C LEU A 405 -8.76 -8.34 18.59
N GLU A 406 -8.06 -8.53 19.70
CA GLU A 406 -7.66 -9.85 20.17
C GLU A 406 -8.11 -10.06 21.61
N TYR A 407 -8.65 -11.24 21.89
CA TYR A 407 -8.85 -11.75 23.23
C TYR A 407 -8.05 -13.05 23.38
N LEU A 408 -7.14 -13.08 24.36
CA LEU A 408 -6.32 -14.24 24.69
C LEU A 408 -6.63 -14.68 26.11
N HIS A 409 -6.96 -15.96 26.28
CA HIS A 409 -7.02 -16.59 27.60
C HIS A 409 -5.89 -17.61 27.69
N SER A 410 -4.96 -17.40 28.62
CA SER A 410 -3.78 -18.25 28.74
C SER A 410 -3.56 -18.77 30.16
N HIS A 411 -2.79 -19.84 30.22
CA HIS A 411 -2.14 -20.32 31.43
C HIS A 411 -0.64 -20.02 31.28
N ASP A 412 -0.14 -19.21 32.20
CA ASP A 412 1.23 -18.72 32.24
C ASP A 412 1.95 -19.37 33.43
N SER A 413 3.17 -19.82 33.22
CA SER A 413 4.00 -20.42 34.26
C SER A 413 5.45 -20.11 34.01
N GLY A 414 6.28 -20.09 35.04
CA GLY A 414 7.70 -19.87 34.85
C GLY A 414 8.48 -19.74 36.14
N ASP A 415 9.78 -19.54 35.99
CA ASP A 415 10.76 -19.54 37.08
C ASP A 415 11.57 -18.23 37.05
N GLN A 416 11.70 -17.58 38.21
CA GLN A 416 12.53 -16.41 38.44
C GLN A 416 13.74 -16.80 39.27
N ASN A 417 14.93 -16.43 38.81
CA ASN A 417 16.18 -16.58 39.55
C ASN A 417 16.84 -15.20 39.70
N ILE A 418 16.78 -14.61 40.90
CA ILE A 418 17.40 -13.31 41.22
C ILE A 418 18.34 -13.53 42.41
N ASN A 419 19.63 -13.20 42.27
CA ASN A 419 20.62 -13.20 43.36
C ASN A 419 20.53 -14.40 44.34
N THR A 420 20.38 -15.63 43.82
CA THR A 420 20.26 -16.93 44.53
C THR A 420 18.89 -17.32 45.10
N ASP A 421 17.88 -16.46 45.01
CA ASP A 421 16.49 -16.82 45.34
C ASP A 421 15.75 -17.26 44.08
N ALA A 422 15.24 -18.50 44.12
CA ALA A 422 14.43 -19.09 43.06
C ALA A 422 12.95 -19.05 43.46
N SER A 423 12.11 -18.48 42.61
CA SER A 423 10.65 -18.47 42.80
C SER A 423 9.93 -18.83 41.50
N SER A 424 8.97 -19.74 41.59
CA SER A 424 8.12 -20.14 40.46
C SER A 424 6.76 -19.47 40.54
N PHE A 425 6.16 -19.13 39.39
CA PHE A 425 4.77 -18.68 39.30
C PHE A 425 3.97 -19.59 38.36
N SER A 426 2.67 -19.66 38.58
CA SER A 426 1.73 -20.36 37.71
C SER A 426 0.35 -19.74 37.89
N ASP A 427 -0.25 -19.28 36.80
CA ASP A 427 -1.47 -18.48 36.86
C ASP A 427 -2.25 -18.50 35.53
N TYR A 428 -3.50 -18.07 35.56
CA TYR A 428 -4.32 -17.81 34.39
C TYR A 428 -4.38 -16.32 34.09
N ALA A 429 -4.15 -15.97 32.83
CA ALA A 429 -4.25 -14.61 32.33
C ALA A 429 -5.43 -14.46 31.36
N LYS A 430 -6.00 -13.25 31.35
CA LYS A 430 -6.94 -12.79 30.33
C LYS A 430 -6.42 -11.49 29.75
N GLU A 431 -6.19 -11.49 28.45
CA GLU A 431 -5.65 -10.36 27.72
C GLU A 431 -6.66 -9.87 26.67
N ILE A 432 -6.85 -8.55 26.62
CA ILE A 432 -7.62 -7.85 25.60
C ILE A 432 -6.68 -6.85 24.93
N THR A 433 -6.57 -6.94 23.61
CA THR A 433 -5.82 -6.01 22.77
C THR A 433 -6.76 -5.37 21.76
N VAL A 434 -6.70 -4.04 21.69
CA VAL A 434 -7.49 -3.22 20.77
C VAL A 434 -6.55 -2.23 20.10
N GLU A 435 -6.36 -2.39 18.80
CA GLU A 435 -5.61 -1.46 17.97
C GLU A 435 -6.53 -0.94 16.87
N THR A 436 -6.60 0.37 16.73
CA THR A 436 -7.39 0.99 15.66
C THR A 436 -6.69 2.21 15.10
N LYS A 437 -6.84 2.40 13.79
CA LYS A 437 -6.34 3.57 13.05
C LYS A 437 -7.42 3.99 12.05
N TYR A 438 -7.72 5.28 12.00
CA TYR A 438 -8.61 5.85 11.00
C TYR A 438 -7.90 7.00 10.30
N ALA A 439 -7.97 7.03 8.97
CA ALA A 439 -7.41 8.11 8.18
C ALA A 439 -8.45 8.75 7.27
N ARG A 440 -8.32 10.06 7.07
CA ARG A 440 -9.09 10.80 6.08
C ARG A 440 -8.33 12.00 5.54
N THR A 441 -8.31 12.12 4.22
CA THR A 441 -7.73 13.26 3.50
C THR A 441 -8.80 14.15 2.90
N ILE A 442 -8.67 15.46 3.10
CA ILE A 442 -9.55 16.50 2.56
C ILE A 442 -8.65 17.58 1.92
N GLY A 443 -8.61 17.60 0.59
CA GLY A 443 -7.68 18.45 -0.15
C GLY A 443 -6.23 18.07 0.15
N ARG A 444 -5.46 19.01 0.70
CA ARG A 444 -4.06 18.81 1.10
C ARG A 444 -3.87 18.40 2.57
N ASN A 445 -4.97 18.16 3.29
CA ASN A 445 -4.98 17.93 4.73
C ASN A 445 -5.36 16.48 5.03
N THR A 446 -4.49 15.75 5.72
CA THR A 446 -4.75 14.38 6.18
C THR A 446 -4.83 14.38 7.70
N PHE A 447 -5.86 13.73 8.23
CA PHE A 447 -6.03 13.48 9.66
C PHE A 447 -5.98 11.98 9.90
N VAL A 448 -5.19 11.56 10.89
CA VAL A 448 -5.07 10.17 11.32
C VAL A 448 -5.33 10.11 12.82
N GLY A 449 -6.32 9.32 13.23
CA GLY A 449 -6.57 9.00 14.63
C GLY A 449 -6.19 7.57 14.92
N SER A 450 -5.47 7.31 16.01
CA SER A 450 -5.09 5.96 16.42
C SER A 450 -5.40 5.72 17.89
N VAL A 451 -5.78 4.50 18.24
CA VAL A 451 -5.94 4.03 19.62
C VAL A 451 -5.31 2.65 19.74
N ASP A 452 -4.53 2.45 20.80
CA ASP A 452 -3.84 1.20 21.12
C ASP A 452 -4.01 0.95 22.62
N VAL A 453 -4.80 -0.06 22.95
CA VAL A 453 -5.13 -0.44 24.32
C VAL A 453 -4.83 -1.91 24.49
N GLY A 454 -4.07 -2.23 25.53
CA GLY A 454 -3.78 -3.58 25.95
C GLY A 454 -4.02 -3.72 27.44
N MET A 455 -4.92 -4.62 27.82
CA MET A 455 -5.19 -4.93 29.22
C MET A 455 -4.90 -6.41 29.48
N ILE A 456 -4.38 -6.72 30.66
CA ILE A 456 -4.17 -8.07 31.16
C ILE A 456 -4.67 -8.14 32.60
N SER A 457 -5.35 -9.23 32.94
CA SER A 457 -5.81 -9.56 34.29
C SER A 457 -5.29 -10.94 34.68
N THR A 458 -4.56 -11.01 35.80
CA THR A 458 -3.90 -12.20 36.37
C THR A 458 -4.19 -12.26 37.88
N GLU A 459 -4.11 -13.44 38.50
CA GLU A 459 -4.25 -13.62 39.96
C GLU A 459 -2.94 -13.28 40.71
N ASN A 460 -1.79 -13.28 40.04
CA ASN A 460 -0.48 -12.88 40.57
C ASN A 460 0.15 -11.75 39.73
N ASP A 461 0.62 -10.69 40.41
CA ASP A 461 1.30 -9.53 39.81
C ASP A 461 2.80 -9.76 39.53
N SER A 462 3.24 -11.02 39.41
CA SER A 462 4.65 -11.33 39.10
C SER A 462 5.06 -10.79 37.72
N LEU A 463 6.38 -10.60 37.51
CA LEU A 463 7.00 -10.03 36.30
C LEU A 463 6.23 -10.36 34.99
N PRO A 464 5.89 -9.34 34.17
CA PRO A 464 5.14 -9.55 32.93
C PRO A 464 5.84 -10.54 32.00
N VAL A 465 5.11 -11.59 31.65
CA VAL A 465 5.49 -12.59 30.64
C VAL A 465 5.62 -11.96 29.24
N SER A 466 4.79 -10.95 28.94
CA SER A 466 4.90 -10.16 27.70
C SER A 466 4.57 -8.69 28.02
N PRO A 467 5.57 -7.90 28.45
CA PRO A 467 5.34 -6.49 28.76
C PRO A 467 4.89 -5.71 27.52
N ARG A 468 4.11 -4.65 27.72
CA ARG A 468 3.75 -3.66 26.70
C ARG A 468 4.62 -2.43 26.84
N GLU A 469 4.85 -1.74 25.73
CA GLU A 469 5.81 -0.64 25.67
C GLU A 469 5.27 0.64 25.02
N LEU A 470 5.81 1.77 25.45
CA LEU A 470 5.65 3.09 24.85
C LEU A 470 7.01 3.80 24.76
N GLY A 471 7.09 4.78 23.87
CA GLY A 471 8.24 5.60 23.56
C GLY A 471 8.63 5.54 22.08
N GLY A 472 9.29 6.60 21.60
CA GLY A 472 9.61 6.78 20.19
C GLY A 472 8.66 7.74 19.47
N PHE A 473 8.89 7.95 18.19
CA PHE A 473 8.06 8.85 17.38
C PHE A 473 6.64 8.29 17.17
N LEU A 474 5.63 9.15 17.34
CA LEU A 474 4.20 8.79 17.26
C LEU A 474 3.81 7.63 18.17
N ASN A 475 4.55 7.46 19.27
CA ASN A 475 4.32 6.44 20.29
C ASN A 475 4.68 6.99 21.68
N LEU A 476 4.18 8.19 22.01
CA LEU A 476 4.62 9.05 23.11
C LEU A 476 5.93 9.81 22.79
N SER A 477 5.85 10.65 21.76
CA SER A 477 6.98 11.45 21.25
C SER A 477 7.64 12.31 22.34
N GLY A 478 8.97 12.26 22.42
CA GLY A 478 9.79 13.02 23.38
C GLY A 478 10.64 12.16 24.30
N ILE A 479 10.40 10.84 24.33
CA ILE A 479 11.20 9.85 25.07
C ILE A 479 11.78 8.78 24.12
N PRO A 480 12.88 8.10 24.49
CA PRO A 480 13.46 7.05 23.67
C PRO A 480 12.47 5.92 23.37
N ARG A 481 12.68 5.20 22.28
CA ARG A 481 11.88 4.03 21.95
C ARG A 481 12.00 2.93 23.02
N ASN A 482 10.87 2.26 23.28
CA ASN A 482 10.75 1.14 24.22
C ASN A 482 11.25 1.46 25.63
N SER A 483 11.03 2.70 26.07
CA SER A 483 11.54 3.24 27.33
C SER A 483 10.52 3.16 28.47
N LEU A 484 9.23 3.16 28.15
CA LEU A 484 8.16 2.88 29.11
C LEU A 484 7.70 1.45 28.92
N ILE A 485 7.67 0.68 30.01
CA ILE A 485 7.27 -0.73 30.00
C ILE A 485 6.26 -0.98 31.13
N GLY A 486 5.19 -1.72 30.86
CA GLY A 486 4.22 -2.14 31.87
C GLY A 486 3.44 -3.38 31.43
N GLN A 487 2.63 -3.97 32.31
CA GLN A 487 1.74 -5.08 31.94
C GLN A 487 0.59 -4.59 31.06
N ASN A 488 0.05 -3.41 31.36
CA ASN A 488 -1.07 -2.78 30.69
C ASN A 488 -0.62 -1.54 29.90
N LYS A 489 -1.36 -1.19 28.86
CA LYS A 489 -1.10 -0.04 27.99
C LYS A 489 -2.42 0.62 27.58
N ALA A 490 -2.42 1.94 27.55
CA ALA A 490 -3.47 2.74 26.93
C ALA A 490 -2.80 3.91 26.22
N TYR A 491 -3.04 4.02 24.92
CA TYR A 491 -2.44 5.03 24.07
C TYR A 491 -3.45 5.50 23.02
N GLY A 492 -3.47 6.80 22.78
CA GLY A 492 -4.24 7.42 21.72
C GLY A 492 -3.45 8.55 21.07
N SER A 493 -3.60 8.71 19.76
CA SER A 493 -2.96 9.81 19.03
C SER A 493 -3.87 10.41 17.97
N LEU A 494 -3.66 11.69 17.72
CA LEU A 494 -4.19 12.43 16.60
C LEU A 494 -3.04 13.07 15.84
N VAL A 495 -2.88 12.68 14.58
CA VAL A 495 -1.84 13.17 13.68
C VAL A 495 -2.48 13.99 12.58
N TYR A 496 -2.00 15.22 12.40
CA TYR A 496 -2.32 16.07 11.28
C TYR A 496 -1.13 16.14 10.33
N ARG A 497 -1.37 15.92 9.04
CA ARG A 497 -0.36 15.96 7.98
C ARG A 497 -0.84 16.85 6.84
N TYR A 498 -0.03 17.84 6.48
CA TYR A 498 -0.27 18.78 5.39
C TYR A 498 0.68 18.51 4.23
N ARG A 499 0.13 18.25 3.03
CA ARG A 499 0.88 18.14 1.78
C ARG A 499 1.30 19.53 1.32
N TRP A 500 2.53 19.92 1.66
CA TRP A 500 3.02 21.29 1.46
C TRP A 500 3.21 21.59 -0.02
N PHE A 501 4.01 20.78 -0.71
CA PHE A 501 4.24 20.86 -2.15
C PHE A 501 4.67 19.50 -2.69
N ASP A 502 4.55 19.33 -4.00
CA ASP A 502 5.03 18.16 -4.71
C ASP A 502 6.43 18.43 -5.23
N ASN A 503 7.33 17.48 -5.03
CA ASN A 503 8.71 17.63 -5.45
C ASN A 503 9.15 16.46 -6.34
N ASP A 504 9.89 16.78 -7.39
CA ASP A 504 10.60 15.80 -8.20
C ASP A 504 12.05 15.69 -7.67
N PHE A 505 12.38 14.54 -7.08
CA PHE A 505 13.73 14.25 -6.59
C PHE A 505 14.64 13.66 -7.69
N GLY A 506 14.21 13.71 -8.96
CA GLY A 506 14.91 13.24 -10.15
C GLY A 506 14.71 11.75 -10.42
N MET A 507 14.80 10.91 -9.38
CA MET A 507 14.55 9.45 -9.49
C MET A 507 13.12 9.05 -9.13
N PHE A 508 12.43 9.88 -8.33
CA PHE A 508 11.05 9.65 -7.91
C PHE A 508 10.38 10.99 -7.60
N GLN A 509 9.05 11.02 -7.71
CA GLN A 509 8.25 12.17 -7.32
C GLN A 509 7.56 11.88 -6.00
N SER A 510 7.66 12.80 -5.06
CA SER A 510 7.03 12.65 -3.76
C SER A 510 6.62 14.00 -3.16
N PRO A 511 5.42 14.08 -2.54
CA PRO A 511 5.05 15.24 -1.75
C PRO A 511 5.94 15.41 -0.51
N VAL A 512 6.23 16.67 -0.20
CA VAL A 512 6.80 17.06 1.09
C VAL A 512 5.67 17.32 2.07
N TYR A 513 5.70 16.61 3.19
CA TYR A 513 4.73 16.72 4.26
C TYR A 513 5.27 17.55 5.41
N LEU A 514 4.41 18.38 5.99
CA LEU A 514 4.57 18.95 7.32
C LEU A 514 3.48 18.36 8.21
N GLY A 515 3.79 18.02 9.45
CA GLY A 515 2.81 17.44 10.33
C GLY A 515 3.03 17.76 11.80
N ALA A 516 1.98 17.47 12.57
CA ALA A 516 1.95 17.62 14.00
C ALA A 516 1.18 16.47 14.63
N SER A 517 1.56 16.06 15.84
CA SER A 517 0.83 15.06 16.62
C SER A 517 0.42 15.60 17.99
N ALA A 518 -0.72 15.11 18.46
CA ALA A 518 -1.11 15.14 19.86
C ALA A 518 -1.31 13.70 20.31
N GLU A 519 -0.65 13.32 21.39
CA GLU A 519 -0.51 11.94 21.86
C GLU A 519 -0.86 11.92 23.36
N TYR A 520 -1.55 10.87 23.81
CA TYR A 520 -1.90 10.69 25.20
C TYR A 520 -1.86 9.22 25.55
N GLY A 521 -1.03 8.83 26.52
CA GLY A 521 -0.95 7.43 26.90
C GLY A 521 0.05 7.12 27.98
N GLY A 522 0.05 5.88 28.42
CA GLY A 522 0.90 5.37 29.47
C GLY A 522 0.83 3.85 29.59
N VAL A 523 1.73 3.32 30.40
CA VAL A 523 1.80 1.89 30.75
C VAL A 523 1.78 1.74 32.26
N TRP A 524 1.23 0.63 32.74
CA TRP A 524 1.13 0.38 34.19
C TRP A 524 1.06 -1.12 34.51
N THR A 525 1.20 -1.46 35.79
CA THR A 525 1.20 -2.85 36.26
C THR A 525 0.03 -3.15 37.19
N ASP A 526 -0.42 -2.21 38.02
CA ASP A 526 -1.52 -2.40 38.98
C ASP A 526 -2.92 -2.54 38.28
N GLU A 527 -3.93 -3.17 38.90
CA GLU A 527 -5.19 -3.55 38.20
C GLU A 527 -6.08 -2.39 37.69
N ASN A 528 -5.95 -1.15 38.22
CA ASN A 528 -6.92 -0.08 37.94
C ASN A 528 -6.41 0.97 36.94
N LEU A 529 -7.14 1.11 35.82
CA LEU A 529 -6.90 2.17 34.82
C LEU A 529 -7.01 3.59 35.42
N SER A 530 -7.79 3.79 36.48
CA SER A 530 -7.98 5.12 37.10
C SER A 530 -6.71 5.70 37.70
N ASP A 531 -5.75 4.84 38.07
CA ASP A 531 -4.49 5.24 38.69
C ASP A 531 -3.31 5.13 37.71
N ALA A 532 -3.58 4.89 36.42
CA ALA A 532 -2.56 4.75 35.39
C ALA A 532 -1.83 6.09 35.16
N PRO A 533 -0.47 6.09 35.11
CA PRO A 533 0.32 7.28 34.79
C PRO A 533 0.24 7.54 33.28
N LEU A 534 -0.74 8.32 32.88
CA LEU A 534 -0.96 8.72 31.49
C LEU A 534 -0.32 10.09 31.25
N PHE A 535 0.39 10.22 30.14
CA PHE A 535 1.14 11.41 29.80
C PHE A 535 0.68 12.02 28.48
N LEU A 536 0.63 13.34 28.42
CA LEU A 536 0.42 14.06 27.17
C LEU A 536 1.76 14.29 26.46
N ALA A 537 1.80 14.02 25.17
CA ALA A 537 2.94 14.28 24.30
C ALA A 537 2.50 14.91 22.98
N GLY A 538 3.46 15.49 22.28
CA GLY A 538 3.22 16.00 20.93
C GLY A 538 4.50 16.14 20.15
N SER A 539 4.37 16.16 18.83
CA SER A 539 5.51 16.35 17.93
C SER A 539 5.18 17.30 16.80
N LEU A 540 6.24 17.89 16.24
CA LEU A 540 6.24 18.53 14.93
C LEU A 540 7.20 17.77 14.04
N PHE A 541 6.78 17.46 12.81
CA PHE A 541 7.59 16.69 11.90
C PHE A 541 7.48 17.19 10.46
N ALA A 542 8.50 16.89 9.67
CA ALA A 542 8.51 17.07 8.24
C ALA A 542 9.10 15.82 7.59
N GLY A 543 8.59 15.44 6.43
CA GLY A 543 9.07 14.24 5.77
C GLY A 543 8.54 14.04 4.38
N ILE A 544 9.04 12.98 3.74
CA ILE A 544 8.65 12.55 2.40
C ILE A 544 8.33 11.07 2.43
N ASP A 545 7.52 10.64 1.47
CA ASP A 545 7.37 9.22 1.17
C ASP A 545 8.36 8.82 0.09
N SER A 546 9.29 7.91 0.38
CA SER A 546 10.37 7.55 -0.54
C SER A 546 10.26 6.09 -0.98
N PRO A 547 10.97 5.65 -2.04
CA PRO A 547 10.93 4.26 -2.47
C PRO A 547 11.38 3.23 -1.42
N VAL A 548 12.06 3.66 -0.34
CA VAL A 548 12.46 2.79 0.79
C VAL A 548 11.56 2.96 2.01
N GLY A 549 10.42 3.64 1.86
CA GLY A 549 9.50 4.03 2.93
C GLY A 549 9.69 5.49 3.36
N PRO A 550 9.01 5.95 4.42
CA PRO A 550 9.03 7.36 4.81
C PRO A 550 10.40 7.80 5.32
N ILE A 551 10.76 9.05 5.00
CA ILE A 551 11.91 9.73 5.61
C ILE A 551 11.36 10.92 6.39
N MET A 552 11.46 10.87 7.72
CA MET A 552 10.87 11.87 8.60
C MET A 552 11.90 12.42 9.58
N LEU A 553 11.90 13.74 9.73
CA LEU A 553 12.57 14.46 10.81
C LEU A 553 11.51 15.02 11.75
N SER A 554 11.70 14.79 13.03
CA SER A 554 10.70 15.09 14.05
C SER A 554 11.35 15.71 15.29
N TYR A 555 10.63 16.62 15.93
CA TYR A 555 10.89 17.08 17.29
C TYR A 555 9.68 16.72 18.15
N GLY A 556 9.89 15.90 19.17
CA GLY A 556 8.87 15.45 20.11
C GLY A 556 9.10 15.99 21.52
N GLN A 557 8.01 16.22 22.25
CA GLN A 557 8.05 16.63 23.66
C GLN A 557 6.87 16.02 24.43
N VAL A 558 7.18 15.50 25.61
CA VAL A 558 6.19 15.01 26.60
C VAL A 558 5.99 16.06 27.70
N GLU A 559 4.83 16.05 28.36
CA GLU A 559 4.41 17.07 29.33
C GLU A 559 5.34 17.21 30.54
N THR A 560 6.12 16.17 30.88
CA THR A 560 7.13 16.22 31.94
C THR A 560 8.37 17.05 31.57
N GLY A 561 8.47 17.49 30.31
CA GLY A 561 9.55 18.34 29.81
C GLY A 561 10.67 17.60 29.08
N LEU A 562 10.61 16.27 29.00
CA LEU A 562 11.53 15.48 28.16
C LEU A 562 11.26 15.76 26.67
N ARG A 563 12.34 15.82 25.90
CA ARG A 563 12.33 16.19 24.48
C ARG A 563 13.32 15.34 23.72
N SER A 564 12.99 15.02 22.47
CA SER A 564 13.85 14.27 21.59
C SER A 564 13.70 14.71 20.14
N PHE A 565 14.78 14.61 19.38
CA PHE A 565 14.74 14.71 17.93
C PHE A 565 14.76 13.30 17.35
N TYR A 566 13.95 13.05 16.32
CA TYR A 566 13.91 11.75 15.67
C TYR A 566 14.25 11.91 14.19
N LEU A 567 15.09 11.01 13.68
CA LEU A 567 15.23 10.74 12.25
C LEU A 567 14.75 9.33 11.97
N ILE A 568 13.76 9.22 11.10
CA ILE A 568 13.15 7.94 10.69
C ILE A 568 13.39 7.74 9.21
N ILE A 569 13.85 6.55 8.84
CA ILE A 569 14.03 6.14 7.46
C ILE A 569 13.44 4.74 7.31
N GLY A 570 12.45 4.63 6.42
CA GLY A 570 11.79 3.38 6.09
C GLY A 570 10.72 2.95 7.09
N SER A 571 10.39 1.66 7.08
CA SER A 571 9.33 1.09 7.93
C SER A 571 9.79 -0.19 8.62
N SER A 572 9.31 -0.39 9.86
CA SER A 572 9.49 -1.64 10.59
C SER A 572 8.37 -2.64 10.25
N TYR A 573 8.58 -3.92 10.59
CA TYR A 573 7.55 -4.96 10.53
C TYR A 573 6.34 -4.62 11.38
#